data_AF-A0ABD0RQC7-F1
#
_entry.id   AF-A0ABD0RQC7-F1
#
_cell.length_a   1.000
_cell.length_b   1.000
_cell.length_c   1.000
_cell.angle_alpha   90.00
_cell.angle_beta   90.00
_cell.angle_gamma   90.00
#
_symmetry.space_group_name_H-M   'P 1'
#
loop_
_entity.id
_entity.type
_entity.pdbx_description
1 polymer ?
#
loop_
_entity_poly.entity_id
_entity_poly.type
_entity_poly.pdbx_seq_one_letter_code
_entity_poly.pdbx_strand_id
1 'polypeptide(L)'
;ALDFNTASYQQNQNVPILYRRLMARFWLEYLGADLDLMHSLMINNHTAQDQNLMSMTQSKLDWTTLLPKRVRKNYKPVFPVTGSPNILKGIPALLDARAAPLLAEDEVLRLVPPAYIMTGEHDVLRDDGMMYARRLELAGVSVINEHYEDGFHGCVSFAFWPCYFSVGIRAVQNYIAWLDEHL
;
A
#
# COMPACT_ATOMS: atom_id res chain seq x y z
N ALA A 1 -0.76 1.59 3.39
CA ALA A 1 0.42 1.32 4.22
C ALA A 1 0.78 2.55 5.03
N LEU A 2 1.79 2.39 5.90
CA LEU A 2 2.23 3.38 6.88
C LEU A 2 3.02 4.54 6.25
N ASP A 3 3.59 4.39 5.05
CA ASP A 3 4.38 5.42 4.38
C ASP A 3 3.55 6.12 3.29
N PHE A 4 3.21 7.40 3.48
CA PHE A 4 2.48 8.22 2.49
C PHE A 4 3.41 8.96 1.52
N ASN A 5 4.68 8.57 1.42
CA ASN A 5 5.72 9.13 0.56
C ASN A 5 6.47 8.06 -0.24
N THR A 6 5.91 6.86 -0.42
CA THR A 6 6.44 5.92 -1.44
C THR A 6 6.42 6.55 -2.84
N ALA A 7 7.08 5.92 -3.81
CA ALA A 7 7.10 6.43 -5.18
C ALA A 7 5.69 6.59 -5.75
N SER A 8 4.77 5.66 -5.48
CA SER A 8 3.37 5.74 -5.92
C SER A 8 2.60 6.88 -5.27
N TYR A 9 2.77 7.13 -3.96
CA TYR A 9 2.14 8.28 -3.30
C TYR A 9 2.67 9.61 -3.80
N GLN A 10 3.94 9.69 -4.21
CA GLN A 10 4.52 10.90 -4.82
C GLN A 10 4.05 11.10 -6.27
N GLN A 11 4.06 10.03 -7.06
CA GLN A 11 3.65 10.02 -8.46
C GLN A 11 2.16 10.33 -8.63
N ASN A 12 1.32 9.63 -7.88
CA ASN A 12 -0.13 9.61 -8.07
C ASN A 12 -0.86 10.54 -7.08
N GLN A 13 -0.14 11.53 -6.52
CA GLN A 13 -0.61 12.37 -5.41
C GLN A 13 -1.93 13.12 -5.67
N ASN A 14 -2.29 13.33 -6.94
CA ASN A 14 -3.49 14.06 -7.41
C ASN A 14 -4.33 13.26 -8.42
N VAL A 15 -4.12 11.95 -8.54
CA VAL A 15 -4.91 11.12 -9.48
C VAL A 15 -6.36 11.00 -8.98
N PRO A 16 -7.39 11.02 -9.86
CA PRO A 16 -8.79 10.87 -9.46
C PRO A 16 -9.11 9.57 -8.71
N ILE A 17 -10.29 9.51 -8.10
CA ILE A 17 -10.81 8.41 -7.26
C ILE A 17 -10.10 8.28 -5.91
N LEU A 18 -8.77 8.06 -5.92
CA LEU A 18 -7.98 7.96 -4.70
C LEU A 18 -6.66 8.71 -4.87
N TYR A 19 -6.59 9.89 -4.26
CA TYR A 19 -5.38 10.70 -4.18
C TYR A 19 -4.78 10.64 -2.77
N ARG A 20 -3.51 11.03 -2.65
CA ARG A 20 -2.70 10.85 -1.42
C ARG A 20 -3.37 11.39 -0.15
N ARG A 21 -3.89 12.62 -0.21
CA ARG A 21 -4.57 13.25 0.94
C ARG A 21 -5.88 12.54 1.31
N LEU A 22 -6.62 12.02 0.34
CA LEU A 22 -7.83 11.25 0.61
C LEU A 22 -7.50 9.93 1.31
N MET A 23 -6.42 9.26 0.91
CA MET A 23 -6.00 8.03 1.57
C MET A 23 -5.56 8.27 3.02
N ALA A 24 -4.83 9.35 3.31
CA ALA A 24 -4.49 9.73 4.68
C ALA A 24 -5.74 9.96 5.55
N ARG A 25 -6.79 10.57 4.96
CA ARG A 25 -8.09 10.72 5.61
C ARG A 25 -8.75 9.39 5.91
N PHE A 26 -8.82 8.49 4.93
CA PHE A 26 -9.40 7.16 5.11
C PHE A 26 -8.70 6.37 6.22
N TRP A 27 -7.38 6.51 6.36
CA TRP A 27 -6.67 5.91 7.49
C TRP A 27 -7.12 6.45 8.85
N LEU A 28 -7.26 7.77 9.00
CA LEU A 28 -7.72 8.36 10.25
C LEU A 28 -9.16 7.96 10.57
N GLU A 29 -10.06 8.00 9.57
CA GLU A 29 -11.46 7.59 9.74
C GLU A 29 -11.57 6.08 10.08
N TYR A 30 -10.83 5.23 9.38
CA TYR A 30 -10.80 3.79 9.63
C TYR A 30 -10.31 3.44 11.04
N LEU A 31 -9.32 4.17 11.56
CA LEU A 31 -8.77 3.97 12.89
C LEU A 31 -9.52 4.73 13.99
N GLY A 32 -10.58 5.48 13.65
CA GLY A 32 -11.31 6.32 14.60
C GLY A 32 -10.47 7.43 15.22
N ALA A 33 -9.46 7.91 14.49
CA ALA A 33 -8.52 8.93 14.95
C ALA A 33 -8.97 10.36 14.56
N ASP A 34 -8.41 11.35 15.25
CA ASP A 34 -8.67 12.76 14.99
C ASP A 34 -8.15 13.19 13.60
N LEU A 35 -8.99 13.87 12.83
CA LEU A 35 -8.64 14.43 11.52
C LEU A 35 -7.61 15.56 11.61
N ASP A 36 -7.42 16.19 12.77
CA ASP A 36 -6.36 17.18 12.99
C ASP A 36 -4.95 16.60 12.81
N LEU A 37 -4.81 15.27 12.90
CA LEU A 37 -3.55 14.56 12.64
C LEU A 37 -3.21 14.43 11.16
N MET A 38 -4.11 14.84 10.25
CA MET A 38 -3.93 14.73 8.79
C MET A 38 -2.59 15.26 8.31
N HIS A 39 -2.25 16.50 8.68
CA HIS A 39 -1.01 17.13 8.23
C HIS A 39 0.20 16.33 8.68
N SER A 40 0.17 15.84 9.92
CA SER A 40 1.25 15.06 10.51
C SER A 40 1.44 13.70 9.82
N LEU A 41 0.35 13.01 9.45
CA LEU A 41 0.41 11.78 8.66
C LEU A 41 0.96 12.06 7.25
N MET A 42 0.51 13.14 6.61
CA MET A 42 0.94 13.48 5.25
C MET A 42 2.45 13.73 5.16
N ILE A 43 3.06 14.33 6.18
CA ILE A 43 4.51 14.56 6.23
C ILE A 43 5.30 13.38 6.83
N ASN A 44 4.66 12.23 7.07
CA ASN A 44 5.27 11.01 7.60
C ASN A 44 5.91 11.16 9.00
N ASN A 45 5.40 12.06 9.85
CA ASN A 45 5.97 12.24 11.20
C ASN A 45 5.86 10.99 12.08
N HIS A 46 4.94 10.08 11.76
CA HIS A 46 4.76 8.78 12.43
C HIS A 46 5.73 7.71 11.95
N THR A 47 6.52 7.96 10.89
CA THR A 47 7.57 7.05 10.39
C THR A 47 8.98 7.65 10.50
N ALA A 48 9.18 8.61 11.41
CA ALA A 48 10.47 9.28 11.57
C ALA A 48 11.53 8.38 12.24
N GLN A 49 12.80 8.66 11.94
CA GLN A 49 13.93 7.82 12.37
C GLN A 49 14.14 7.79 13.90
N ASP A 50 13.81 8.87 14.59
CA ASP A 50 13.95 8.99 16.05
C ASP A 50 12.84 8.27 16.83
N GLN A 51 11.83 7.74 16.15
CA GLN A 51 10.83 6.87 16.75
C GLN A 51 11.42 5.46 16.93
N ASN A 52 11.97 5.17 18.11
CA ASN A 52 12.60 3.89 18.48
C ASN A 52 11.78 2.62 18.13
N LEU A 53 10.45 2.74 17.94
CA LEU A 53 9.59 1.64 17.49
C LEU A 53 9.84 1.19 16.03
N MET A 54 10.54 1.98 15.22
CA MET A 54 10.72 1.71 13.79
C MET A 54 11.84 0.74 13.45
N SER A 55 12.79 0.46 14.35
CA SER A 55 13.95 -0.38 14.01
C SER A 55 13.57 -1.81 13.55
N MET A 56 12.45 -2.36 14.06
CA MET A 56 11.94 -3.68 13.67
C MET A 56 10.97 -3.66 12.48
N THR A 57 10.34 -2.51 12.18
CA THR A 57 9.34 -2.40 11.09
C THR A 57 9.93 -1.78 9.82
N GLN A 58 11.09 -1.14 9.92
CA GLN A 58 11.71 -0.42 8.80
C GLN A 58 12.05 -1.35 7.63
N SER A 59 12.61 -2.53 7.89
CA SER A 59 12.90 -3.51 6.83
C SER A 59 11.64 -4.02 6.12
N LYS A 60 10.50 -4.07 6.83
CA LYS A 60 9.19 -4.52 6.31
C LYS A 60 8.54 -3.48 5.39
N LEU A 61 8.92 -2.21 5.54
CA LEU A 61 8.35 -1.06 4.82
C LEU A 61 9.35 -0.40 3.86
N ASP A 62 10.57 -0.93 3.75
CA ASP A 62 11.60 -0.36 2.90
C ASP A 62 11.32 -0.66 1.43
N TRP A 63 10.55 0.23 0.81
CA TRP A 63 10.23 0.14 -0.60
C TRP A 63 11.46 0.25 -1.51
N THR A 64 12.60 0.75 -1.03
CA THR A 64 13.83 0.83 -1.85
C THR A 64 14.49 -0.52 -2.09
N THR A 65 14.32 -1.45 -1.14
CA THR A 65 14.81 -2.82 -1.22
C THR A 65 13.73 -3.77 -1.73
N LEU A 66 12.47 -3.55 -1.34
CA LEU A 66 11.35 -4.40 -1.74
C LEU A 66 10.90 -4.17 -3.20
N LEU A 67 11.07 -2.96 -3.75
CA LEU A 67 10.59 -2.63 -5.09
C LEU A 67 11.75 -2.46 -6.10
N PRO A 68 11.59 -2.99 -7.34
CA PRO A 68 12.59 -2.83 -8.38
C PRO A 68 12.68 -1.37 -8.86
N LYS A 69 13.85 -1.00 -9.38
CA LYS A 69 14.12 0.38 -9.85
C LYS A 69 13.09 0.91 -10.86
N ARG A 70 12.53 0.04 -11.71
CA ARG A 70 11.50 0.41 -12.69
C ARG A 70 10.22 0.96 -12.06
N VAL A 71 9.81 0.42 -10.89
CA VAL A 71 8.62 0.86 -10.14
C VAL A 71 8.92 2.14 -9.37
N ARG A 72 10.11 2.20 -8.76
CA ARG A 72 10.60 3.36 -7.99
C ARG A 72 10.88 4.59 -8.85
N LYS A 73 11.21 4.39 -10.13
CA LYS A 73 11.59 5.42 -11.08
C LYS A 73 12.71 6.30 -10.50
N ASN A 74 12.51 7.61 -10.46
CA ASN A 74 13.47 8.59 -9.93
C ASN A 74 13.03 9.16 -8.56
N TYR A 75 11.97 8.60 -7.95
CA TYR A 75 11.49 9.05 -6.66
C TYR A 75 12.46 8.63 -5.55
N LYS A 76 12.59 9.49 -4.55
CA LYS A 76 13.50 9.27 -3.41
C LYS A 76 12.67 9.06 -2.14
N PRO A 77 13.16 8.22 -1.22
CA PRO A 77 12.57 8.12 0.12
C PRO A 77 12.55 9.47 0.83
N VAL A 78 11.47 9.72 1.55
CA VAL A 78 11.33 10.88 2.42
C VAL A 78 11.28 10.36 3.85
N PHE A 79 12.39 10.52 4.57
CA PHE A 79 12.52 10.15 5.97
C PHE A 79 12.61 11.42 6.82
N PRO A 80 11.56 11.78 7.57
CA PRO A 80 11.67 12.84 8.55
C PRO A 80 12.69 12.46 9.62
N VAL A 81 13.60 13.38 9.92
CA VAL A 81 14.63 13.19 10.96
C VAL A 81 14.00 13.18 12.35
N THR A 82 12.97 13.98 12.56
CA THR A 82 12.30 14.16 13.85
C THR A 82 10.80 13.95 13.67
N GLY A 83 10.27 12.95 14.37
CA GLY A 83 8.84 12.65 14.37
C GLY A 83 8.07 13.42 15.43
N SER A 84 6.75 13.24 15.41
CA SER A 84 5.92 13.62 16.55
C SER A 84 5.60 12.37 17.35
N PRO A 85 6.22 12.15 18.53
CA PRO A 85 6.04 10.93 19.32
C PRO A 85 4.59 10.73 19.79
N ASN A 86 3.75 11.75 19.66
CA ASN A 86 2.35 11.71 20.07
C ASN A 86 1.45 10.99 19.05
N ILE A 87 1.85 10.87 17.78
CA ILE A 87 0.98 10.25 16.76
C ILE A 87 0.84 8.75 16.99
N LEU A 88 1.96 8.04 17.16
CA LEU A 88 1.93 6.58 17.39
C LEU A 88 1.32 6.23 18.76
N LYS A 89 1.43 7.13 19.76
CA LYS A 89 0.74 6.98 21.05
C LYS A 89 -0.77 7.23 20.93
N GLY A 90 -1.17 8.22 20.14
CA GLY A 90 -2.59 8.55 19.91
C GLY A 90 -3.29 7.57 18.98
N ILE A 91 -2.55 6.94 18.07
CA ILE A 91 -3.06 5.97 17.09
C ILE A 91 -2.16 4.72 17.06
N PRO A 92 -2.12 3.91 18.13
CA PRO A 92 -1.29 2.71 18.17
C PRO A 92 -1.65 1.69 17.07
N ALA A 93 -2.90 1.73 16.60
CA ALA A 93 -3.39 0.88 15.53
C ALA A 93 -2.70 1.11 14.17
N LEU A 94 -1.96 2.22 14.00
CA LEU A 94 -1.09 2.41 12.83
C LEU A 94 -0.02 1.32 12.70
N LEU A 95 0.43 0.76 13.83
CA LEU A 95 1.43 -0.31 13.86
C LEU A 95 0.82 -1.71 13.99
N ASP A 96 -0.52 -1.82 13.97
CA ASP A 96 -1.21 -3.09 14.08
C ASP A 96 -1.27 -3.79 12.72
N ALA A 97 -0.76 -5.02 12.65
CA ALA A 97 -0.76 -5.82 11.43
C ALA A 97 -2.18 -6.13 10.90
N ARG A 98 -3.21 -6.05 11.75
CA ARG A 98 -4.62 -6.20 11.34
C ARG A 98 -5.12 -5.02 10.51
N ALA A 99 -4.57 -3.83 10.75
CA ALA A 99 -4.85 -2.62 9.97
C ALA A 99 -3.86 -2.47 8.80
N ALA A 100 -2.58 -2.78 9.03
CA ALA A 100 -1.51 -2.71 8.04
C ALA A 100 -0.85 -4.09 7.86
N PRO A 101 -1.39 -4.98 7.01
CA PRO A 101 -0.85 -6.34 6.80
C PRO A 101 0.63 -6.37 6.39
N LEU A 102 1.11 -5.30 5.75
CA LEU A 102 2.53 -5.13 5.42
C LEU A 102 3.45 -5.07 6.65
N LEU A 103 2.93 -4.97 7.87
CA LEU A 103 3.71 -5.04 9.12
C LEU A 103 3.75 -6.44 9.73
N ALA A 104 2.94 -7.39 9.24
CA ALA A 104 2.89 -8.75 9.78
C ALA A 104 4.28 -9.41 9.78
N GLU A 105 4.53 -10.25 10.77
CA GLU A 105 5.75 -11.06 10.83
C GLU A 105 5.77 -12.11 9.72
N ASP A 106 6.96 -12.50 9.29
CA ASP A 106 7.12 -13.47 8.21
C ASP A 106 6.50 -14.83 8.59
N GLU A 107 6.50 -15.20 9.87
CA GLU A 107 5.82 -16.39 10.41
C GLU A 107 4.32 -16.36 10.12
N VAL A 108 3.69 -15.18 10.19
CA VAL A 108 2.27 -15.01 9.90
C VAL A 108 2.05 -15.00 8.39
N LEU A 109 2.91 -14.30 7.63
CA LEU A 109 2.84 -14.26 6.18
C LEU A 109 3.00 -15.65 5.53
N ARG A 110 3.77 -16.56 6.14
CA ARG A 110 3.90 -17.94 5.64
C ARG A 110 2.61 -18.76 5.69
N LEU A 111 1.64 -18.33 6.49
CA LEU A 111 0.40 -19.07 6.73
C LEU A 111 -0.76 -18.62 5.84
N VAL A 112 -0.62 -17.53 5.08
CA VAL A 112 -1.68 -17.12 4.15
C VAL A 112 -1.72 -18.04 2.93
N PRO A 113 -2.91 -18.24 2.33
CA PRO A 113 -3.09 -19.06 1.14
C PRO A 113 -2.39 -18.44 -0.08
N PRO A 114 -2.26 -19.20 -1.19
CA PRO A 114 -1.88 -18.63 -2.48
C PRO A 114 -2.69 -17.36 -2.79
N ALA A 115 -2.01 -16.32 -3.28
CA ALA A 115 -2.59 -15.00 -3.38
C ALA A 115 -2.52 -14.46 -4.81
N TYR A 116 -3.62 -13.86 -5.27
CA TYR A 116 -3.68 -13.04 -6.48
C TYR A 116 -3.75 -11.56 -6.06
N ILE A 117 -2.72 -10.78 -6.41
CA ILE A 117 -2.60 -9.37 -6.06
C ILE A 117 -2.66 -8.54 -7.34
N MET A 118 -3.63 -7.62 -7.40
CA MET A 118 -3.79 -6.66 -8.49
C MET A 118 -3.28 -5.29 -8.08
N THR A 119 -2.49 -4.65 -8.94
CA THR A 119 -2.04 -3.27 -8.73
C THR A 119 -2.22 -2.43 -10.00
N GLY A 120 -2.52 -1.14 -9.85
CA GLY A 120 -2.61 -0.19 -10.96
C GLY A 120 -1.47 0.82 -10.92
N GLU A 121 -0.93 1.20 -12.07
CA GLU A 121 0.17 2.16 -12.17
C GLU A 121 -0.20 3.57 -11.68
N HIS A 122 -1.45 3.97 -11.86
CA HIS A 122 -2.04 5.23 -11.43
C HIS A 122 -2.81 5.09 -10.10
N ASP A 123 -2.30 4.30 -9.17
CA ASP A 123 -2.84 4.14 -7.81
C ASP A 123 -1.80 4.58 -6.77
N VAL A 124 -2.21 5.33 -5.75
CA VAL A 124 -1.33 5.67 -4.62
C VAL A 124 -0.94 4.44 -3.81
N LEU A 125 -1.77 3.40 -3.79
CA LEU A 125 -1.56 2.12 -3.10
C LEU A 125 -0.70 1.12 -3.89
N ARG A 126 -0.26 1.46 -5.11
CA ARG A 126 0.53 0.58 -5.97
C ARG A 126 1.73 -0.03 -5.24
N ASP A 127 2.55 0.81 -4.62
CA ASP A 127 3.76 0.37 -3.94
C ASP A 127 3.44 -0.49 -2.70
N ASP A 128 2.36 -0.16 -1.98
CA ASP A 128 1.90 -0.93 -0.82
C ASP A 128 1.53 -2.37 -1.22
N GLY A 129 0.77 -2.51 -2.30
CA GLY A 129 0.36 -3.80 -2.85
C GLY A 129 1.55 -4.62 -3.37
N MET A 130 2.46 -3.98 -4.13
CA MET A 130 3.65 -4.65 -4.65
C MET A 130 4.63 -5.06 -3.54
N MET A 131 4.80 -4.24 -2.50
CA MET A 131 5.62 -4.62 -1.34
C MET A 131 5.01 -5.81 -0.61
N TYR A 132 3.68 -5.83 -0.45
CA TYR A 132 3.01 -6.96 0.19
C TYR A 132 3.17 -8.25 -0.62
N ALA A 133 2.95 -8.20 -1.94
CA ALA A 133 3.23 -9.30 -2.85
C ALA A 133 4.66 -9.81 -2.70
N ARG A 134 5.64 -8.90 -2.70
CA ARG A 134 7.04 -9.27 -2.55
C ARG A 134 7.35 -9.93 -1.21
N ARG A 135 6.76 -9.44 -0.11
CA ARG A 135 6.96 -10.04 1.21
C ARG A 135 6.33 -11.43 1.30
N LEU A 136 5.16 -11.64 0.70
CA LEU A 136 4.55 -12.97 0.59
C LEU A 136 5.43 -13.95 -0.20
N GLU A 137 5.95 -13.53 -1.35
CA GLU A 137 6.89 -14.34 -2.14
C GLU A 137 8.13 -14.72 -1.34
N LEU A 138 8.73 -13.76 -0.62
CA LEU A 138 9.91 -13.98 0.23
C LEU A 138 9.61 -14.91 1.41
N ALA A 139 8.38 -14.90 1.90
CA ALA A 139 7.90 -15.84 2.90
C ALA A 139 7.70 -17.26 2.30
N GLY A 140 7.62 -17.42 0.98
CA GLY A 140 7.41 -18.71 0.32
C GLY A 140 5.94 -18.98 -0.05
N VAL A 141 5.09 -17.95 -0.04
CA VAL A 141 3.71 -18.03 -0.53
C VAL A 141 3.72 -17.96 -2.05
N SER A 142 2.88 -18.76 -2.70
CA SER A 142 2.64 -18.64 -4.14
C SER A 142 1.83 -17.38 -4.42
N VAL A 143 2.39 -16.45 -5.18
CA VAL A 143 1.77 -15.15 -5.48
C VAL A 143 1.74 -14.94 -6.98
N ILE A 144 0.57 -14.55 -7.49
CA ILE A 144 0.45 -13.89 -8.79
C ILE A 144 0.29 -12.40 -8.54
N ASN A 145 1.24 -11.62 -9.03
CA ASN A 145 1.22 -10.16 -8.93
C ASN A 145 0.94 -9.57 -10.32
N GLU A 146 -0.33 -9.24 -10.56
CA GLU A 146 -0.81 -8.70 -11.82
C GLU A 146 -0.80 -7.16 -11.77
N HIS A 147 -0.03 -6.54 -12.66
CA HIS A 147 0.13 -5.10 -12.70
C HIS A 147 -0.45 -4.50 -13.98
N TYR A 148 -1.39 -3.56 -13.83
CA TYR A 148 -2.02 -2.85 -14.92
C TYR A 148 -1.37 -1.46 -15.12
N GLU A 149 -0.60 -1.32 -16.20
CA GLU A 149 0.11 -0.07 -16.56
C GLU A 149 -0.82 1.13 -16.84
N ASP A 150 -2.07 0.88 -17.21
CA ASP A 150 -3.15 1.86 -17.40
C ASP A 150 -4.18 1.82 -16.25
N GLY A 151 -3.90 1.04 -15.21
CA GLY A 151 -4.80 0.83 -14.06
C GLY A 151 -4.77 1.99 -13.07
N PHE A 152 -5.91 2.25 -12.46
CA PHE A 152 -6.10 3.24 -11.39
C PHE A 152 -6.86 2.61 -10.22
N HIS A 153 -6.91 3.32 -9.10
CA HIS A 153 -7.56 2.81 -7.91
C HIS A 153 -9.02 2.42 -8.14
N GLY A 154 -9.37 1.19 -7.77
CA GLY A 154 -10.74 0.68 -7.89
C GLY A 154 -11.20 0.37 -9.32
N CYS A 155 -10.29 0.32 -10.31
CA CYS A 155 -10.64 0.10 -11.72
C CYS A 155 -11.57 -1.11 -12.00
N VAL A 156 -11.51 -2.16 -11.17
CA VAL A 156 -12.42 -3.32 -11.24
C VAL A 156 -13.90 -2.92 -11.11
N SER A 157 -14.22 -1.95 -10.25
CA SER A 157 -15.59 -1.45 -10.08
C SER A 157 -16.09 -0.69 -11.31
N PHE A 158 -15.17 -0.20 -12.15
CA PHE A 158 -15.45 0.51 -13.39
C PHE A 158 -15.52 -0.43 -14.60
N ALA A 159 -15.41 -1.75 -14.41
CA ALA A 159 -15.64 -2.74 -15.47
C ALA A 159 -17.11 -2.79 -15.93
N PHE A 160 -18.02 -2.31 -15.10
CA PHE A 160 -19.46 -2.43 -15.28
C PHE A 160 -20.10 -1.08 -15.63
N TRP A 161 -21.41 -1.11 -15.88
CA TRP A 161 -22.21 0.11 -16.05
C TRP A 161 -22.00 1.08 -14.89
N PRO A 162 -21.89 2.40 -15.13
CA PRO A 162 -22.05 3.10 -16.42
C PRO A 162 -20.75 3.30 -17.21
N CYS A 163 -19.62 2.77 -16.74
CA CYS A 163 -18.31 3.23 -17.17
C CYS A 163 -17.64 2.32 -18.21
N TYR A 164 -17.64 1.00 -18.00
CA TYR A 164 -17.06 0.01 -18.92
C TYR A 164 -15.60 0.28 -19.32
N PHE A 165 -14.75 0.66 -18.35
CA PHE A 165 -13.34 0.88 -18.61
C PHE A 165 -12.66 -0.42 -19.04
N SER A 166 -11.90 -0.36 -20.13
CA SER A 166 -11.18 -1.52 -20.68
C SER A 166 -10.25 -2.18 -19.65
N VAL A 167 -9.55 -1.38 -18.84
CA VAL A 167 -8.69 -1.90 -17.76
C VAL A 167 -9.49 -2.62 -16.68
N GLY A 168 -10.68 -2.12 -16.32
CA GLY A 168 -11.57 -2.79 -15.38
C GLY A 168 -12.06 -4.13 -15.92
N ILE A 169 -12.50 -4.16 -17.18
CA ILE A 169 -12.96 -5.38 -17.85
C ILE A 169 -11.84 -6.43 -17.90
N ARG A 170 -10.62 -6.03 -18.33
CA ARG A 170 -9.45 -6.92 -18.33
C ARG A 170 -9.10 -7.40 -16.93
N ALA A 171 -9.17 -6.54 -15.91
CA ALA A 171 -8.87 -6.92 -14.53
C ALA A 171 -9.84 -7.98 -13.99
N VAL A 172 -11.14 -7.80 -14.24
CA VAL A 172 -12.16 -8.78 -13.86
C VAL A 172 -11.97 -10.09 -14.63
N GLN A 173 -11.70 -10.03 -15.94
CA GLN A 173 -11.49 -11.23 -16.76
C GLN A 173 -10.26 -12.03 -16.32
N ASN A 174 -9.12 -11.37 -16.10
CA ASN A 174 -7.91 -12.04 -15.63
C ASN A 174 -8.12 -12.67 -14.24
N TYR A 175 -8.82 -11.97 -13.35
CA TYR A 175 -9.13 -12.51 -12.02
C TYR A 175 -10.05 -13.74 -12.09
N ILE A 176 -11.09 -13.71 -12.93
CA ILE A 176 -11.96 -14.87 -13.13
C ILE A 176 -11.18 -16.05 -13.73
N ALA A 177 -10.36 -15.82 -14.75
CA ALA A 177 -9.54 -16.86 -15.33
C ALA A 177 -8.59 -17.50 -14.30
N TRP A 178 -8.01 -16.69 -13.42
CA TRP A 178 -7.21 -17.19 -12.31
C TRP A 178 -8.03 -18.06 -11.35
N LEU A 179 -9.23 -17.64 -10.98
CA LEU A 179 -10.12 -18.44 -10.12
C LEU A 179 -10.49 -19.78 -10.77
N ASP A 180 -10.81 -19.79 -12.06
CA ASP A 180 -11.16 -21.01 -12.80
C ASP A 180 -10.00 -22.04 -12.83
N GLU A 181 -8.75 -21.59 -12.72
CA GLU A 181 -7.57 -22.45 -12.68
C GLU A 181 -7.22 -22.95 -11.26
N HIS A 182 -7.72 -22.29 -10.21
CA HIS A 182 -7.26 -22.47 -8.82
C HIS A 182 -8.37 -22.85 -7.82
N LEU A 183 -9.63 -22.97 -8.26
CA LEU A 183 -10.79 -23.44 -7.49
C LEU A 183 -11.49 -24.63 -8.17
#